data_AF-A0A831RZD4-F1
#
_entry.id   AF-A0A831RZD4-F1
#
_cell.length_a   1.000
_cell.length_b   1.000
_cell.length_c   1.000
_cell.angle_alpha   90.00
_cell.angle_beta   90.00
_cell.angle_gamma   90.00
#
_symmetry.space_group_name_H-M   'P 1'
#
loop_
_entity.id
_entity.type
_entity.pdbx_description
1 polymer ?
#
loop_
_entity_poly.entity_id
_entity_poly.type
_entity_poly.pdbx_seq_one_letter_code
_entity_poly.pdbx_strand_id
1 'polypeptide(L)'
;MKPVTTTKVRDKRIRSPRIVHHHDRRGYWQVLLLLVLLGAIGWQAYSWGVRQGGYDHEHSTREIVALQTALREQQAEARDLEAASIRYRRQAEIEQQASRELQQQLIAVENEKAALQSEMETLRSLVSNNNGSLYIKNFKLQPAEGENRFKYDFTIVQVMEKVEITKGKLVMKVSGKLNGKKKRLDRTEFSDDDEKAVKLEFSNFQDVHGEMQFPEGFEPESVLIEFLPRNKELKKMSKTFSWSGYTQGNK
;
A
#
# COMPACT_ATOMS: atom_id res chain seq x y z
N MET A 1 -154.49 49.03 -65.45
CA MET A 1 -155.42 48.34 -66.36
C MET A 1 -154.59 47.57 -67.38
N LYS A 2 -154.78 46.25 -67.50
CA LYS A 2 -154.24 45.31 -68.54
C LYS A 2 -152.77 44.85 -68.36
N PRO A 3 -152.38 43.65 -68.87
CA PRO A 3 -152.49 42.40 -68.11
C PRO A 3 -151.24 41.51 -68.15
N VAL A 4 -151.34 40.41 -67.41
CA VAL A 4 -150.42 39.28 -67.25
C VAL A 4 -150.06 38.59 -68.58
N THR A 5 -148.79 38.17 -68.72
CA THR A 5 -148.41 36.98 -69.48
C THR A 5 -147.26 36.24 -68.81
N THR A 6 -147.51 34.96 -68.54
CA THR A 6 -146.60 33.95 -67.99
C THR A 6 -145.59 33.49 -69.04
N THR A 7 -144.29 33.40 -68.69
CA THR A 7 -143.34 32.51 -69.40
C THR A 7 -142.31 31.90 -68.44
N LYS A 8 -141.96 30.65 -68.73
CA LYS A 8 -141.50 29.57 -67.84
C LYS A 8 -139.98 29.31 -67.97
N VAL A 9 -139.30 29.21 -66.82
CA VAL A 9 -138.20 28.27 -66.44
C VAL A 9 -136.87 28.30 -67.23
N ARG A 10 -135.72 28.40 -66.50
CA ARG A 10 -134.72 27.31 -66.42
C ARG A 10 -133.65 27.50 -65.33
N ASP A 11 -133.42 26.39 -64.64
CA ASP A 11 -132.53 26.09 -63.52
C ASP A 11 -131.03 26.30 -63.81
N LYS A 12 -130.31 26.96 -62.90
CA LYS A 12 -128.87 27.26 -63.02
C LYS A 12 -128.07 26.49 -61.97
N ARG A 13 -127.44 25.40 -62.41
CA ARG A 13 -126.62 24.50 -61.57
C ARG A 13 -125.35 25.20 -61.08
N ILE A 14 -125.12 25.14 -59.77
CA ILE A 14 -123.94 25.64 -59.05
C ILE A 14 -122.82 24.59 -59.16
N ARG A 15 -121.62 25.00 -59.57
CA ARG A 15 -120.41 24.15 -59.60
C ARG A 15 -119.48 24.48 -58.44
N SER A 16 -119.16 23.49 -57.62
CA SER A 16 -118.17 23.55 -56.55
C SER A 16 -116.75 23.38 -57.12
N PRO A 17 -115.73 24.15 -56.67
CA PRO A 17 -114.36 23.96 -57.15
C PRO A 17 -113.67 22.80 -56.41
N ARG A 18 -113.04 21.92 -57.18
CA ARG A 18 -112.21 20.79 -56.76
C ARG A 18 -110.76 21.26 -56.66
N ILE A 19 -110.18 21.19 -55.47
CA ILE A 19 -108.77 21.52 -55.22
C ILE A 19 -107.91 20.39 -55.80
N VAL A 20 -107.01 20.72 -56.73
CA VAL A 20 -106.05 19.79 -57.35
C VAL A 20 -104.66 20.20 -56.89
N HIS A 21 -103.95 19.32 -56.18
CA HIS A 21 -102.54 19.50 -55.85
C HIS A 21 -101.68 19.23 -57.08
N HIS A 22 -100.94 20.23 -57.54
CA HIS A 22 -99.90 20.06 -58.55
C HIS A 22 -98.64 19.46 -57.91
N HIS A 23 -98.29 18.21 -58.29
CA HIS A 23 -97.06 17.55 -57.87
C HIS A 23 -95.94 17.95 -58.85
N ASP A 24 -95.09 18.90 -58.43
CA ASP A 24 -94.06 19.50 -59.26
C ASP A 24 -92.79 18.61 -59.30
N ARG A 25 -92.79 17.61 -60.20
CA ARG A 25 -91.71 16.62 -60.38
C ARG A 25 -90.33 17.25 -60.67
N ARG A 26 -90.27 18.48 -61.20
CA ARG A 26 -89.01 19.20 -61.49
C ARG A 26 -88.29 19.66 -60.22
N GLY A 27 -89.03 20.06 -59.19
CA GLY A 27 -88.44 20.52 -57.92
C GLY A 27 -87.70 19.39 -57.19
N TYR A 28 -88.24 18.17 -57.20
CA TYR A 28 -87.60 17.02 -56.57
C TYR A 28 -86.25 16.66 -57.19
N TRP A 29 -86.09 16.80 -58.51
CA TRP A 29 -84.81 16.50 -59.17
C TRP A 29 -83.75 17.56 -58.88
N GLN A 30 -84.16 18.83 -58.76
CA GLN A 30 -83.26 19.92 -58.33
C GLN A 30 -82.81 19.74 -56.88
N VAL A 31 -83.72 19.35 -55.97
CA VAL A 31 -83.38 19.06 -54.57
C VAL A 31 -82.45 17.84 -54.47
N LEU A 32 -82.68 16.80 -55.27
CA LEU A 32 -81.78 15.63 -55.34
C LEU A 32 -80.38 16.02 -55.84
N LEU A 33 -80.29 16.83 -56.89
CA LEU A 33 -79.00 17.34 -57.39
C LEU A 33 -78.27 18.16 -56.33
N LEU A 34 -78.99 19.01 -55.59
CA LEU A 34 -78.42 19.85 -54.54
C LEU A 34 -77.91 18.99 -53.36
N LEU A 35 -78.66 17.95 -52.98
CA LEU A 35 -78.24 16.97 -51.96
C LEU A 35 -76.99 16.19 -52.36
N VAL A 36 -76.93 15.71 -53.61
CA VAL A 36 -75.75 15.01 -54.15
C VAL A 36 -74.54 15.94 -54.18
N LEU A 37 -74.74 17.20 -54.58
CA LEU A 37 -73.66 18.20 -54.64
C LEU A 37 -73.14 18.56 -53.24
N LEU A 38 -74.02 18.71 -52.24
CA LEU A 38 -73.62 18.89 -50.84
C LEU A 38 -72.89 17.66 -50.29
N GLY A 39 -73.37 16.45 -50.61
CA GLY A 39 -72.70 15.20 -50.24
C GLY A 39 -71.31 15.08 -50.86
N ALA A 40 -71.17 15.45 -52.13
CA ALA A 40 -69.89 15.46 -52.83
C ALA A 40 -68.92 16.49 -52.25
N ILE A 41 -69.39 17.70 -51.92
CA ILE A 41 -68.56 18.72 -51.25
C ILE A 41 -68.14 18.25 -49.86
N GLY A 42 -69.06 17.67 -49.07
CA GLY A 42 -68.76 17.10 -47.77
C GLY A 42 -67.74 15.96 -47.84
N TRP A 43 -67.86 15.07 -48.83
CA TRP A 43 -66.90 14.00 -49.09
C TRP A 43 -65.54 14.55 -49.54
N GLN A 44 -65.53 15.53 -50.43
CA GLN A 44 -64.32 16.20 -50.89
C GLN A 44 -63.60 16.87 -49.72
N ALA A 45 -64.32 17.64 -48.89
CA ALA A 45 -63.79 18.32 -47.71
C ALA A 45 -63.32 17.33 -46.62
N TYR A 46 -64.05 16.25 -46.39
CA TYR A 46 -63.61 15.18 -45.49
C TYR A 46 -62.34 14.50 -46.02
N SER A 47 -62.28 14.20 -47.32
CA SER A 47 -61.10 13.57 -47.92
C SER A 47 -59.88 14.49 -47.95
N TRP A 48 -60.07 15.80 -48.13
CA TRP A 48 -59.01 16.81 -47.99
C TRP A 48 -58.62 17.01 -46.54
N GLY A 49 -59.56 17.06 -45.61
CA GLY A 49 -59.29 17.12 -44.17
C GLY A 49 -58.55 15.89 -43.65
N VAL A 50 -58.83 14.70 -44.20
CA VAL A 50 -58.08 13.48 -43.89
C VAL A 50 -56.72 13.44 -44.59
N ARG A 51 -56.54 14.06 -45.77
CA ARG A 51 -55.22 14.15 -46.42
C ARG A 51 -54.33 15.24 -45.86
N GLN A 52 -54.92 16.32 -45.33
CA GLN A 52 -54.20 17.49 -44.82
C GLN A 52 -54.09 17.46 -43.29
N GLY A 53 -55.06 16.83 -42.62
CA GLY A 53 -55.06 16.54 -41.18
C GLY A 53 -54.68 15.10 -40.83
N GLY A 54 -54.54 14.21 -41.82
CA GLY A 54 -53.80 12.95 -41.71
C GLY A 54 -52.31 13.26 -41.90
N TYR A 55 -51.73 13.90 -40.89
CA TYR A 55 -50.84 13.21 -39.96
C TYR A 55 -49.53 12.81 -40.63
N ASP A 56 -48.52 13.62 -40.32
CA ASP A 56 -47.10 13.30 -40.35
C ASP A 56 -46.75 12.13 -39.39
N HIS A 57 -47.66 11.17 -39.16
CA HIS A 57 -47.45 10.04 -38.25
C HIS A 57 -46.20 9.26 -38.61
N GLU A 58 -45.90 9.09 -39.89
CA GLU A 58 -44.63 8.52 -40.35
C GLU A 58 -43.43 9.36 -39.92
N HIS A 59 -43.47 10.68 -40.10
CA HIS A 59 -42.37 11.58 -39.73
C HIS A 59 -42.21 11.72 -38.21
N SER A 60 -43.29 11.94 -37.46
CA SER A 60 -43.27 12.00 -36.00
C SER A 60 -42.86 10.66 -35.38
N THR A 61 -43.28 9.52 -35.94
CA THR A 61 -42.83 8.20 -35.45
C THR A 61 -41.34 8.00 -35.74
N ARG A 62 -40.85 8.40 -36.92
CA ARG A 62 -39.41 8.36 -37.25
C ARG A 62 -38.60 9.27 -36.32
N GLU A 63 -39.06 10.48 -36.03
CA GLU A 63 -38.41 11.40 -35.09
C GLU A 63 -38.41 10.84 -33.67
N ILE A 64 -39.52 10.28 -33.19
CA ILE A 64 -39.58 9.64 -31.86
C ILE A 64 -38.60 8.47 -31.79
N VAL A 65 -38.54 7.62 -32.82
CA VAL A 65 -37.59 6.49 -32.87
C VAL A 65 -36.15 6.99 -32.91
N ALA A 66 -35.85 8.02 -33.69
CA ALA A 66 -34.52 8.62 -33.76
C ALA A 66 -34.10 9.23 -32.41
N LEU A 67 -34.99 10.00 -31.77
CA LEU A 67 -34.76 10.59 -30.45
C LEU A 67 -34.61 9.53 -29.36
N GLN A 68 -35.42 8.46 -29.39
CA GLN A 68 -35.28 7.34 -28.45
C GLN A 68 -33.95 6.60 -28.65
N THR A 69 -33.50 6.46 -29.90
CA THR A 69 -32.22 5.81 -30.22
C THR A 69 -31.06 6.67 -29.71
N ALA A 70 -31.08 7.97 -30.01
CA ALA A 70 -30.08 8.92 -29.52
C ALA A 70 -30.05 8.99 -27.98
N LEU A 71 -31.22 8.96 -27.33
CA LEU A 71 -31.31 8.93 -25.87
C LEU A 71 -30.71 7.65 -25.29
N ARG A 72 -30.96 6.49 -25.91
CA ARG A 72 -30.34 5.22 -25.48
C ARG A 72 -28.84 5.23 -25.65
N GLU A 73 -28.34 5.79 -26.76
CA GLU A 73 -26.91 5.92 -27.03
C GLU A 73 -26.24 6.82 -25.99
N GLN A 74 -26.79 8.01 -25.72
CA GLN A 74 -26.28 8.89 -24.67
C GLN A 74 -26.36 8.27 -23.27
N GLN A 75 -27.42 7.51 -22.97
CA GLN A 75 -27.51 6.79 -21.69
C GLN A 75 -26.47 5.69 -21.57
N ALA A 76 -26.14 4.99 -22.67
CA ALA A 76 -25.07 4.01 -22.69
C ALA A 76 -23.70 4.68 -22.46
N GLU A 77 -23.42 5.77 -23.17
CA GLU A 77 -22.19 6.55 -23.01
C GLU A 77 -22.06 7.10 -21.58
N ALA A 78 -23.13 7.65 -21.01
CA ALA A 78 -23.14 8.14 -19.64
C ALA A 78 -22.83 7.03 -18.62
N ARG A 79 -23.38 5.83 -18.81
CA ARG A 79 -23.08 4.67 -17.96
C ARG A 79 -21.64 4.21 -18.10
N ASP A 80 -21.09 4.23 -19.31
CA ASP A 80 -19.69 3.85 -19.55
C ASP A 80 -18.72 4.86 -18.93
N LEU A 81 -19.02 6.15 -19.04
CA LEU A 81 -18.26 7.22 -18.40
C LEU A 81 -18.35 7.14 -16.86
N GLU A 82 -19.53 6.87 -16.32
CA GLU A 82 -19.72 6.67 -14.88
C GLU A 82 -18.89 5.46 -14.40
N ALA A 83 -18.98 4.33 -15.09
CA ALA A 83 -18.18 3.15 -14.79
C ALA A 83 -16.67 3.42 -14.88
N ALA A 84 -16.23 4.18 -15.88
CA ALA A 84 -14.83 4.60 -16.02
C ALA A 84 -14.39 5.48 -14.84
N SER A 85 -15.22 6.46 -14.45
CA SER A 85 -14.92 7.35 -13.32
C SER A 85 -14.78 6.60 -12.00
N ILE A 86 -15.63 5.59 -11.76
CA ILE A 86 -15.55 4.73 -10.58
C ILE A 86 -14.25 3.91 -10.58
N ARG A 87 -13.87 3.35 -11.74
CA ARG A 87 -12.59 2.63 -11.88
C ARG A 87 -11.40 3.54 -11.58
N TYR A 88 -11.36 4.74 -12.18
CA TYR A 88 -10.27 5.69 -11.96
C TYR A 88 -10.19 6.15 -10.50
N ARG A 89 -11.33 6.44 -9.86
CA ARG A 89 -11.36 6.84 -8.45
C ARG A 89 -10.81 5.72 -7.55
N ARG A 90 -11.23 4.47 -7.79
CA ARG A 90 -10.71 3.31 -7.04
C ARG A 90 -9.22 3.12 -7.27
N GLN A 91 -8.74 3.30 -8.50
CA GLN A 91 -7.32 3.15 -8.81
C GLN A 91 -6.48 4.23 -8.14
N ALA A 92 -6.95 5.49 -8.12
CA ALA A 92 -6.28 6.57 -7.41
C ALA A 92 -6.24 6.33 -5.88
N GLU A 93 -7.32 5.77 -5.31
CA GLU A 93 -7.35 5.39 -3.89
C GLU A 93 -6.33 4.29 -3.55
N ILE A 94 -6.26 3.25 -4.39
CA ILE A 94 -5.27 2.18 -4.27
C ILE A 94 -3.85 2.75 -4.39
N GLU A 95 -3.59 3.61 -5.36
CA GLU A 95 -2.27 4.21 -5.58
C GLU A 95 -1.85 5.10 -4.39
N GLN A 96 -2.78 5.86 -3.82
CA GLN A 96 -2.52 6.62 -2.60
C GLN A 96 -2.22 5.72 -1.39
N GLN A 97 -2.93 4.59 -1.24
CA GLN A 97 -2.66 3.63 -0.17
C GLN A 97 -1.29 2.99 -0.36
N ALA A 98 -0.98 2.49 -1.56
CA ALA A 98 0.31 1.90 -1.89
C ALA A 98 1.48 2.90 -1.69
N SER A 99 1.29 4.17 -2.07
CA SER A 99 2.28 5.22 -1.84
C SER A 99 2.55 5.45 -0.35
N ARG A 100 1.50 5.49 0.48
CA ARG A 100 1.65 5.60 1.94
C ARG A 100 2.36 4.39 2.55
N GLU A 101 2.02 3.19 2.12
CA GLU A 101 2.68 1.95 2.57
C GLU A 101 4.17 1.94 2.19
N LEU A 102 4.52 2.33 0.97
CA LEU A 102 5.91 2.44 0.52
C LEU A 102 6.69 3.48 1.34
N GLN A 103 6.09 4.63 1.64
CA GLN A 103 6.72 5.64 2.50
C GLN A 103 6.97 5.12 3.91
N GLN A 104 6.02 4.38 4.49
CA GLN A 104 6.18 3.77 5.82
C GLN A 104 7.28 2.71 5.82
N GLN A 105 7.34 1.86 4.78
CA GLN A 105 8.41 0.87 4.63
C GLN A 105 9.78 1.54 4.48
N LEU A 106 9.88 2.63 3.71
CA LEU A 106 11.13 3.37 3.56
C LEU A 106 11.60 3.96 4.89
N ILE A 107 10.69 4.55 5.67
CA ILE A 107 11.00 5.08 7.01
C ILE A 107 11.47 3.95 7.93
N ALA A 108 10.80 2.78 7.91
CA ALA A 108 11.19 1.64 8.71
C ALA A 108 12.61 1.15 8.35
N VAL A 109 12.91 1.02 7.06
CA VAL A 109 14.25 0.61 6.58
C VAL A 109 15.32 1.64 6.92
N GLU A 110 15.07 2.94 6.76
CA GLU A 110 16.03 3.98 7.15
C GLU A 110 16.26 3.99 8.68
N ASN A 111 15.21 3.77 9.48
CA ASN A 111 15.35 3.64 10.93
C ASN A 111 16.16 2.40 11.33
N GLU A 112 15.92 1.25 10.68
CA GLU A 112 16.71 0.03 10.91
C GLU A 112 18.18 0.25 10.55
N LYS A 113 18.43 0.88 9.41
CA LYS A 113 19.79 1.24 8.99
C LYS A 113 20.46 2.19 9.98
N ALA A 114 19.76 3.21 10.47
CA ALA A 114 20.27 4.13 11.48
C ALA A 114 20.57 3.40 12.80
N ALA A 115 19.70 2.49 13.23
CA ALA A 115 19.91 1.67 14.41
C ALA A 115 21.14 0.76 14.27
N LEU A 116 21.27 0.06 13.14
CA LEU A 116 22.44 -0.78 12.84
C LEU A 116 23.73 0.05 12.76
N GLN A 117 23.69 1.25 12.18
CA GLN A 117 24.85 2.16 12.15
C GLN A 117 25.24 2.63 13.56
N SER A 118 24.26 3.00 14.39
CA SER A 118 24.50 3.41 15.77
C SER A 118 25.07 2.26 16.63
N GLU A 119 24.58 1.04 16.43
CA GLU A 119 25.14 -0.15 17.08
C GLU A 119 26.57 -0.40 16.62
N MET A 120 26.85 -0.28 15.32
CA MET A 120 28.20 -0.41 14.78
C MET A 120 29.14 0.69 15.26
N GLU A 121 28.67 1.92 15.43
CA GLU A 121 29.46 3.02 16.01
C GLU A 121 29.71 2.81 17.50
N THR A 122 28.73 2.28 18.24
CA THR A 122 28.90 1.90 19.65
C THR A 122 29.92 0.79 19.78
N LEU A 123 29.80 -0.28 18.98
CA LEU A 123 30.77 -1.38 18.89
C LEU A 123 32.15 -0.85 18.50
N ARG A 124 32.24 0.06 17.51
CA ARG A 124 33.49 0.71 17.13
C ARG A 124 34.05 1.56 18.26
N SER A 125 33.27 2.32 19.03
CA SER A 125 33.79 3.11 20.15
C SER A 125 34.31 2.25 21.30
N LEU A 126 33.69 1.09 21.54
CA LEU A 126 34.17 0.10 22.51
C LEU A 126 35.46 -0.58 22.04
N VAL A 127 35.65 -0.69 20.73
CA VAL A 127 36.81 -1.34 20.10
C VAL A 127 37.95 -0.34 19.79
N SER A 128 37.66 0.91 19.41
CA SER A 128 38.62 1.92 18.92
C SER A 128 39.38 2.63 20.03
N ASN A 129 39.00 2.46 21.30
CA ASN A 129 39.90 2.79 22.41
C ASN A 129 41.14 1.87 22.43
N ASN A 130 41.20 0.83 21.58
CA ASN A 130 42.38 0.02 21.29
C ASN A 130 42.65 -0.05 19.77
N ASN A 131 43.46 0.89 19.28
CA ASN A 131 43.92 1.03 17.89
C ASN A 131 44.84 -0.12 17.39
N GLY A 132 44.46 -1.37 17.58
CA GLY A 132 45.24 -2.56 17.21
C GLY A 132 44.52 -3.45 16.19
N SER A 133 45.29 -4.07 15.30
CA SER A 133 44.84 -5.13 14.37
C SER A 133 44.70 -6.52 15.03
N LEU A 134 44.86 -6.56 16.36
CA LEU A 134 44.85 -7.75 17.20
C LEU A 134 43.81 -7.56 18.31
N TYR A 135 43.02 -8.61 18.54
CA TYR A 135 41.92 -8.60 19.51
C TYR A 135 41.95 -9.83 20.40
N ILE A 136 41.49 -9.69 21.64
CA ILE A 136 41.20 -10.81 22.54
C ILE A 136 39.68 -11.04 22.54
N LYS A 137 39.28 -12.28 22.25
CA LYS A 137 37.90 -12.78 22.35
C LYS A 137 37.78 -13.83 23.44
N ASN A 138 36.56 -13.99 23.94
CA ASN A 138 36.16 -15.09 24.83
C ASN A 138 37.02 -15.28 26.08
N PHE A 139 37.48 -14.17 26.70
CA PHE A 139 38.20 -14.26 27.97
C PHE A 139 37.28 -14.84 29.06
N LYS A 140 37.68 -15.98 29.62
CA LYS A 140 36.99 -16.68 30.69
C LYS A 140 37.96 -16.93 31.83
N LEU A 141 37.46 -16.84 33.06
CA LEU A 141 38.22 -17.14 34.26
C LEU A 141 37.39 -18.03 35.17
N GLN A 142 37.92 -19.20 35.50
CA GLN A 142 37.22 -20.21 36.28
C GLN A 142 38.05 -20.61 37.50
N PRO A 143 37.46 -20.81 38.69
CA PRO A 143 38.18 -21.41 39.80
C PRO A 143 38.62 -22.85 39.45
N ALA A 144 39.84 -23.22 39.84
CA ALA A 144 40.40 -24.56 39.65
C ALA A 144 40.45 -25.32 40.99
N GLU A 145 40.80 -26.61 40.95
CA GLU A 145 40.96 -27.41 42.17
C GLU A 145 42.19 -26.95 42.97
N GLY A 146 41.95 -26.44 44.19
CA GLY A 146 42.96 -25.93 45.10
C GLY A 146 42.70 -24.47 45.51
N GLU A 147 43.21 -24.07 46.67
CA GLU A 147 43.08 -22.68 47.12
C GLU A 147 43.87 -21.73 46.21
N ASN A 148 43.26 -20.59 45.88
CA ASN A 148 43.84 -19.53 45.05
C ASN A 148 44.33 -19.98 43.67
N ARG A 149 43.71 -21.03 43.09
CA ARG A 149 43.97 -21.48 41.73
C ARG A 149 42.83 -21.12 40.78
N PHE A 150 43.19 -20.60 39.61
CA PHE A 150 42.23 -20.19 38.58
C PHE A 150 42.71 -20.62 37.19
N LYS A 151 41.81 -21.18 36.39
CA LYS A 151 41.99 -21.43 34.96
C LYS A 151 41.58 -20.21 34.17
N TYR A 152 42.37 -19.86 33.17
CA TYR A 152 42.01 -18.82 32.20
C TYR A 152 42.03 -19.39 30.79
N ASP A 153 41.09 -18.92 29.98
CA ASP A 153 40.97 -19.28 28.57
C ASP A 153 40.63 -18.03 27.76
N PHE A 154 41.34 -17.79 26.66
CA PHE A 154 41.01 -16.73 25.71
C PHE A 154 41.58 -17.00 24.33
N THR A 155 41.01 -16.35 23.33
CA THR A 155 41.46 -16.45 21.94
C THR A 155 42.02 -15.11 21.49
N ILE A 156 43.25 -15.11 20.97
CA ILE A 156 43.82 -13.95 20.26
C ILE A 156 43.44 -14.07 18.78
N VAL A 157 42.93 -13.00 18.18
CA VAL A 157 42.52 -12.94 16.77
C VAL A 157 43.20 -11.79 16.07
N GLN A 158 43.73 -12.05 14.89
CA GLN A 158 44.27 -11.07 13.96
C GLN A 158 43.27 -10.78 12.84
N VAL A 159 43.06 -9.49 12.52
CA VAL A 159 42.09 -9.05 11.50
C VAL A 159 42.79 -8.29 10.35
N MET A 160 44.07 -8.58 10.09
CA MET A 160 44.83 -8.01 8.98
C MET A 160 45.25 -9.10 8.00
N GLU A 161 44.80 -9.01 6.75
CA GLU A 161 45.15 -9.94 5.66
C GLU A 161 46.62 -9.84 5.22
N LYS A 162 47.27 -8.69 5.45
CA LYS A 162 48.64 -8.43 4.96
C LYS A 162 49.74 -9.22 5.69
N VAL A 163 49.45 -9.74 6.88
CA VAL A 163 50.43 -10.47 7.70
C VAL A 163 50.01 -11.94 7.78
N GLU A 164 50.70 -12.81 7.07
CA GLU A 164 50.35 -14.24 7.00
C GLU A 164 50.69 -14.99 8.30
N ILE A 165 51.75 -14.58 9.00
CA ILE A 165 52.16 -15.16 10.29
C ILE A 165 52.52 -14.05 11.27
N THR A 166 51.82 -14.02 12.39
CA THR A 166 52.08 -13.17 13.56
C THR A 166 52.91 -13.92 14.58
N LYS A 167 54.10 -13.39 14.85
CA LYS A 167 54.98 -13.88 15.93
C LYS A 167 55.08 -12.81 17.00
N GLY A 168 55.06 -13.19 18.28
CA GLY A 168 55.14 -12.22 19.35
C GLY A 168 55.31 -12.82 20.74
N LYS A 169 55.27 -11.94 21.72
CA LYS A 169 55.32 -12.29 23.14
C LYS A 169 54.05 -11.81 23.83
N LEU A 170 53.40 -12.71 24.54
CA LEU A 170 52.26 -12.43 25.39
C LEU A 170 52.75 -12.22 26.83
N VAL A 171 52.41 -11.08 27.41
CA VAL A 171 52.72 -10.72 28.79
C VAL A 171 51.41 -10.59 29.56
N MET A 172 51.32 -11.27 30.70
CA MET A 172 50.17 -11.19 31.60
C MET A 172 50.60 -10.65 32.95
N LYS A 173 49.78 -9.75 33.51
CA LYS A 173 50.03 -9.13 34.82
C LYS A 173 48.72 -9.02 35.59
N VAL A 174 48.73 -9.41 36.85
CA VAL A 174 47.55 -9.36 37.72
C VAL A 174 47.77 -8.28 38.77
N SER A 175 46.80 -7.39 38.94
CA SER A 175 46.84 -6.37 39.99
C SER A 175 45.76 -6.67 41.02
N GLY A 176 46.12 -6.55 42.30
CA GLY A 176 45.22 -6.88 43.41
C GLY A 176 45.71 -6.30 44.72
N LYS A 177 45.17 -6.81 45.83
CA LYS A 177 45.59 -6.49 47.18
C LYS A 177 46.19 -7.73 47.84
N LEU A 178 47.41 -7.62 48.35
CA LEU A 178 48.02 -8.63 49.22
C LEU A 178 47.96 -8.10 50.66
N ASN A 179 47.24 -8.77 51.55
CA ASN A 179 47.10 -8.34 52.95
C ASN A 179 46.68 -6.86 53.08
N GLY A 180 45.73 -6.42 52.24
CA GLY A 180 45.21 -5.05 52.22
C GLY A 180 46.06 -4.01 51.48
N LYS A 181 47.28 -4.33 51.03
CA LYS A 181 48.15 -3.42 50.26
C LYS A 181 48.08 -3.74 48.76
N LYS A 182 47.97 -2.71 47.92
CA LYS A 182 48.00 -2.88 46.46
C LYS A 182 49.33 -3.51 46.02
N LYS A 183 49.27 -4.69 45.41
CA LYS A 183 50.41 -5.39 44.83
C LYS A 183 50.06 -5.82 43.41
N ARG A 184 51.05 -5.72 42.51
CA ARG A 184 50.96 -6.25 41.15
C ARG A 184 51.87 -7.46 41.06
N LEU A 185 51.34 -8.56 40.55
CA LEU A 185 52.06 -9.80 40.29
C LEU A 185 52.31 -9.92 38.78
N ASP A 186 53.56 -10.17 38.40
CA ASP A 186 53.92 -10.58 37.04
C ASP A 186 53.71 -12.09 36.87
N ARG A 187 53.66 -12.60 35.63
CA ARG A 187 53.42 -14.03 35.34
C ARG A 187 54.28 -14.99 36.15
N THR A 188 55.56 -14.68 36.36
CA THR A 188 56.48 -15.51 37.15
C THR A 188 56.08 -15.64 38.62
N GLU A 189 55.21 -14.77 39.14
CA GLU A 189 54.71 -14.85 40.52
C GLU A 189 53.39 -15.62 40.64
N PHE A 190 52.76 -16.00 39.53
CA PHE A 190 51.47 -16.72 39.54
C PHE A 190 51.40 -17.94 38.62
N SER A 191 52.43 -18.24 37.86
CA SER A 191 52.52 -19.36 36.92
C SER A 191 53.72 -20.21 37.32
N ASP A 192 53.58 -21.54 37.30
CA ASP A 192 54.67 -22.49 37.59
C ASP A 192 55.81 -22.43 36.55
N ASP A 193 55.53 -21.86 35.39
CA ASP A 193 56.49 -21.60 34.33
C ASP A 193 57.25 -20.29 34.59
N ASP A 194 58.57 -20.38 34.82
CA ASP A 194 59.50 -19.26 35.08
C ASP A 194 59.62 -18.24 33.92
N GLU A 195 58.84 -18.40 32.85
CA GLU A 195 58.82 -17.50 31.71
C GLU A 195 57.93 -16.26 31.94
N LYS A 196 58.55 -15.08 31.95
CA LYS A 196 57.86 -13.77 32.00
C LYS A 196 56.87 -13.51 30.85
N ALA A 197 57.00 -14.22 29.73
CA ALA A 197 56.16 -14.02 28.56
C ALA A 197 56.03 -15.32 27.74
N VAL A 198 54.82 -15.63 27.28
CA VAL A 198 54.58 -16.77 26.37
C VAL A 198 54.95 -16.36 24.95
N LYS A 199 55.81 -17.13 24.28
CA LYS A 199 56.05 -16.93 22.84
C LYS A 199 54.89 -17.54 22.07
N LEU A 200 54.27 -16.75 21.20
CA LEU A 200 53.16 -17.21 20.35
C LEU A 200 53.50 -16.99 18.87
N GLU A 201 53.04 -17.93 18.05
CA GLU A 201 53.15 -17.90 16.59
C GLU A 201 51.84 -18.43 16.00
N PHE A 202 51.13 -17.59 15.24
CA PHE A 202 49.83 -17.92 14.65
C PHE A 202 49.56 -17.08 13.41
N SER A 203 48.71 -17.56 12.49
CA SER A 203 48.33 -16.83 11.28
C SER A 203 47.08 -15.98 11.47
N ASN A 204 46.01 -16.57 11.98
CA ASN A 204 44.70 -15.91 12.11
C ASN A 204 44.23 -15.82 13.56
N PHE A 205 44.39 -16.91 14.32
CA PHE A 205 43.99 -16.97 15.71
C PHE A 205 44.84 -17.97 16.49
N GLN A 206 44.92 -17.77 17.80
CA GLN A 206 45.55 -18.70 18.75
C GLN A 206 44.73 -18.74 20.02
N ASP A 207 44.33 -19.94 20.42
CA ASP A 207 43.77 -20.18 21.74
C ASP A 207 44.90 -20.27 22.78
N VAL A 208 44.74 -19.54 23.87
CA VAL A 208 45.67 -19.49 24.99
C VAL A 208 44.90 -19.89 26.24
N HIS A 209 45.36 -20.96 26.87
CA HIS A 209 44.84 -21.46 28.12
C HIS A 209 45.97 -21.63 29.13
N GLY A 210 45.65 -21.60 30.41
CA GLY A 210 46.61 -21.85 31.47
C GLY A 210 46.00 -21.74 32.86
N GLU A 211 46.84 -21.95 33.86
CA GLU A 211 46.47 -21.86 35.27
C GLU A 211 47.26 -20.74 35.95
N MET A 212 46.61 -20.05 36.88
CA MET A 212 47.21 -19.05 37.74
C MET A 212 47.02 -19.48 39.19
N GLN A 213 48.12 -19.56 39.94
CA GLN A 213 48.14 -19.81 41.37
C GLN A 213 48.62 -18.56 42.09
N PHE A 214 47.81 -18.02 43.02
CA PHE A 214 48.20 -16.84 43.79
C PHE A 214 48.66 -17.21 45.20
N PRO A 215 49.57 -16.42 45.81
CA PRO A 215 49.94 -16.59 47.21
C PRO A 215 48.76 -16.30 48.15
N GLU A 216 48.80 -16.89 49.34
CA GLU A 216 47.75 -16.73 50.35
C GLU A 216 47.55 -15.25 50.75
N GLY A 217 46.29 -14.83 50.88
CA GLY A 217 45.92 -13.44 51.20
C GLY A 217 45.98 -12.45 50.02
N PHE A 218 46.11 -12.93 48.77
CA PHE A 218 46.03 -12.10 47.57
C PHE A 218 44.62 -12.06 46.98
N GLU A 219 44.03 -10.86 46.95
CA GLU A 219 42.74 -10.58 46.32
C GLU A 219 42.95 -9.93 44.94
N PRO A 220 42.78 -10.67 43.83
CA PRO A 220 42.93 -10.10 42.50
C PRO A 220 41.79 -9.14 42.13
N GLU A 221 42.12 -7.97 41.58
CA GLU A 221 41.16 -6.93 41.17
C GLU A 221 41.07 -6.79 39.64
N SER A 222 42.19 -6.93 38.92
CA SER A 222 42.23 -6.80 37.45
C SER A 222 43.36 -7.60 36.82
N VAL A 223 43.15 -8.04 35.57
CA VAL A 223 44.13 -8.73 34.74
C VAL A 223 44.46 -7.86 33.54
N LEU A 224 45.75 -7.57 33.33
CA LEU A 224 46.26 -6.93 32.13
C LEU A 224 46.89 -7.98 31.22
N ILE A 225 46.41 -8.05 29.98
CA ILE A 225 46.97 -8.89 28.92
C ILE A 225 47.57 -7.99 27.85
N GLU A 226 48.86 -8.15 27.59
CA GLU A 226 49.60 -7.39 26.57
C GLU A 226 50.22 -8.35 25.55
N PHE A 227 50.00 -8.08 24.27
CA PHE A 227 50.68 -8.77 23.19
C PHE A 227 51.65 -7.83 22.48
N LEU A 228 52.91 -8.25 22.44
CA LEU A 228 54.02 -7.56 21.80
C LEU A 228 54.37 -8.29 20.50
N PRO A 229 53.82 -7.86 19.35
CA PRO A 229 54.17 -8.45 18.06
C PRO A 229 55.64 -8.17 17.72
N ARG A 230 56.28 -9.13 17.06
CA ARG A 230 57.62 -8.98 16.46
C ARG A 230 57.55 -8.31 15.08
N ASN A 231 56.43 -8.48 14.39
CA ASN A 231 56.17 -7.89 13.08
C ASN A 231 55.95 -6.38 13.23
N LYS A 232 56.74 -5.55 12.52
CA LYS A 232 56.66 -4.08 12.58
C LYS A 232 55.34 -3.50 12.06
N GLU A 233 54.62 -4.25 11.24
CA GLU A 233 53.31 -3.85 10.69
C GLU A 233 52.18 -3.94 11.72
N LEU A 234 52.37 -4.69 12.81
CA LEU A 234 51.38 -4.87 13.86
C LEU A 234 51.70 -3.96 15.05
N LYS A 235 50.67 -3.27 15.56
CA LYS A 235 50.79 -2.47 16.78
C LYS A 235 50.65 -3.36 18.02
N LYS A 236 51.33 -2.98 19.10
CA LYS A 236 51.13 -3.60 20.41
C LYS A 236 49.66 -3.52 20.82
N MET A 237 49.16 -4.60 21.42
CA MET A 237 47.80 -4.67 21.95
C MET A 237 47.89 -4.81 23.47
N SER A 238 47.12 -4.01 24.20
CA SER A 238 47.04 -4.08 25.67
C SER A 238 45.57 -3.99 26.08
N LYS A 239 45.09 -4.93 26.88
CA LYS A 239 43.70 -4.94 27.36
C LYS A 239 43.64 -5.32 28.82
N THR A 240 42.93 -4.50 29.59
CA THR A 240 42.66 -4.72 31.01
C THR A 240 41.26 -5.30 31.18
N PHE A 241 41.15 -6.35 31.97
CA PHE A 241 39.90 -7.00 32.35
C PHE A 241 39.70 -6.86 33.86
N SER A 242 38.48 -6.52 34.29
CA SER A 242 38.12 -6.47 35.71
C SER A 242 37.82 -7.88 36.23
N TRP A 243 38.41 -8.26 37.38
CA TRP A 243 38.30 -9.62 37.91
C TRP A 243 36.86 -10.03 38.24
N SER A 244 36.08 -9.13 38.85
CA SER A 244 34.71 -9.41 39.31
C SER A 244 33.69 -9.66 38.19
N GLY A 245 33.98 -9.22 36.97
CA GLY A 245 33.08 -9.38 35.82
C GLY A 245 33.17 -10.74 35.13
N TYR A 246 34.25 -11.51 35.36
CA TYR A 246 34.53 -12.75 34.63
C TYR A 246 34.59 -13.99 35.52
N THR A 247 34.62 -13.85 36.85
CA THR A 247 34.49 -14.96 37.81
C THR A 247 33.04 -15.40 38.03
N GLN A 248 32.06 -14.57 37.64
CA GLN A 248 30.66 -14.94 37.63
C GLN A 248 30.42 -15.72 36.34
N GLY A 249 30.33 -17.05 36.47
CA GLY A 249 29.92 -17.93 35.37
C GLY A 249 28.68 -17.35 34.70
N ASN A 250 28.81 -17.01 33.42
CA ASN A 250 27.73 -16.54 32.58
C ASN A 250 26.63 -17.62 32.62
N LYS A 251 25.54 -17.34 33.33
CA LYS A 251 24.27 -18.07 33.19
C LYS A 251 23.59 -17.62 31.91
#